data_AF-A0A4Y2HRX9-F1
#
_entry.id   AF-A0A4Y2HRX9-F1
#
_cell.length_a   1.000
_cell.length_b   1.000
_cell.length_c   1.000
_cell.angle_alpha   90.00
_cell.angle_beta   90.00
_cell.angle_gamma   90.00
#
_symmetry.space_group_name_H-M   'P 1'
#
loop_
_entity.id
_entity.type
_entity.pdbx_description
1 polymer ?
#
loop_
_entity_poly.entity_id
_entity_poly.type
_entity_poly.pdbx_seq_one_letter_code
_entity_poly.pdbx_strand_id
1 'polypeptide(L)'
;MELLAALVGARLTNSAIEALNGKEVKCYYRSDSTTVLAWISREENWSVFVRNRVQEIRKLTSPLAWNHVVGEINPAYLPSRGCTATQLISLRWWEGPKW
;
A
#
# COMPACT_ATOMS: atom_id res chain seq x y z
N MET A 1 12.41 -0.20 -3.57
CA MET A 1 11.59 0.95 -3.12
C MET A 1 10.23 0.50 -2.60
N GLU A 2 9.64 -0.56 -3.14
CA GLU A 2 8.30 -1.07 -2.79
C GLU A 2 7.97 -1.22 -1.30
N LEU A 3 8.86 -1.78 -0.47
CA LEU A 3 8.59 -1.92 0.97
C LEU A 3 8.44 -0.56 1.69
N LEU A 4 9.19 0.45 1.25
CA LEU A 4 9.05 1.81 1.79
C LEU A 4 7.76 2.45 1.31
N ALA A 5 7.34 2.22 0.06
CA ALA A 5 6.05 2.69 -0.44
C ALA A 5 4.89 2.09 0.37
N ALA A 6 4.95 0.79 0.66
CA ALA A 6 3.98 0.12 1.53
C ALA A 6 3.94 0.73 2.94
N LEU A 7 5.09 1.01 3.54
CA LEU A 7 5.18 1.64 4.85
C LEU A 7 4.58 3.06 4.87
N VAL A 8 4.89 3.87 3.85
CA VAL A 8 4.33 5.21 3.71
C VAL A 8 2.81 5.14 3.56
N GLY A 9 2.29 4.20 2.76
CA GLY A 9 0.86 3.99 2.60
C GLY A 9 0.16 3.59 3.92
N ALA A 10 0.78 2.71 4.71
CA ALA A 10 0.27 2.33 6.03
C ALA A 10 0.19 3.52 7.00
N ARG A 11 1.26 4.33 7.07
CA ARG A 11 1.30 5.54 7.91
C ARG A 11 0.26 6.57 7.47
N LEU A 12 0.18 6.84 6.17
CA LEU A 12 -0.79 7.78 5.60
C LEU A 12 -2.23 7.36 5.94
N THR A 13 -2.53 6.07 5.80
CA THR A 13 -3.86 5.55 6.11
C THR A 13 -4.20 5.71 7.59
N ASN A 14 -3.24 5.41 8.48
CA ASN A 14 -3.42 5.65 9.92
C ASN A 14 -3.69 7.12 10.24
N SER A 15 -2.88 8.04 9.68
CA SER A 15 -3.09 9.48 9.86
C SER A 15 -4.44 9.97 9.32
N ALA A 16 -4.90 9.41 8.19
CA ALA A 16 -6.21 9.74 7.64
C ALA A 16 -7.36 9.24 8.54
N ILE A 17 -7.25 8.03 9.10
CA ILE A 17 -8.24 7.49 10.04
C ILE A 17 -8.32 8.35 11.31
N GLU A 18 -7.16 8.75 11.85
CA GLU A 18 -7.08 9.65 13.01
C GLU A 18 -7.74 11.00 12.72
N ALA A 19 -7.48 11.59 11.54
CA ALA A 19 -8.09 12.83 11.10
C ALA A 19 -9.62 12.71 10.88
N LEU A 20 -10.13 11.51 10.64
CA LEU A 20 -11.57 11.21 10.52
C LEU A 20 -12.23 10.86 11.86
N ASN A 21 -11.60 11.22 12.98
CA ASN A 21 -12.04 10.94 14.36
C ASN A 21 -12.19 9.44 14.66
N GLY A 22 -11.31 8.60 14.10
CA GLY A 22 -11.27 7.17 14.41
C GLY A 22 -12.50 6.39 13.96
N LYS A 23 -13.26 6.92 12.98
CA LYS A 23 -14.34 6.15 12.35
C LYS A 23 -13.79 4.85 11.80
N GLU A 24 -14.57 3.78 11.92
CA GLU A 24 -14.22 2.50 11.31
C GLU A 24 -14.27 2.65 9.79
N VAL A 25 -13.08 2.77 9.19
CA VAL A 25 -12.90 2.84 7.74
C VAL A 25 -12.31 1.51 7.29
N LYS A 26 -13.02 0.82 6.40
CA LYS A 26 -12.50 -0.39 5.78
C LYS A 26 -11.39 -0.02 4.79
N CYS A 27 -10.17 -0.46 5.08
CA CYS A 27 -9.00 -0.18 4.24
C CYS A 27 -8.58 -1.41 3.43
N TYR A 28 -8.18 -1.16 2.18
CA TYR A 28 -7.63 -2.18 1.29
C TYR A 28 -6.29 -1.70 0.75
N TYR A 29 -5.28 -2.56 0.79
CA TYR A 29 -3.92 -2.24 0.35
C TYR A 29 -3.56 -3.11 -0.85
N ARG A 30 -2.95 -2.52 -1.87
CA ARG A 30 -2.59 -3.20 -3.11
C ARG A 30 -1.13 -2.97 -3.46
N SER A 31 -0.43 -4.03 -3.84
CA SER A 31 0.94 -3.98 -4.35
C SER A 31 1.11 -4.98 -5.49
N ASP A 32 1.89 -4.61 -6.50
CA ASP A 32 2.36 -5.49 -7.58
C ASP A 32 3.66 -6.21 -7.19
N SER A 33 4.23 -5.90 -6.03
CA SER A 33 5.42 -6.56 -5.51
C SER A 33 5.04 -7.80 -4.68
N THR A 34 5.12 -8.97 -5.31
CA THR A 34 4.96 -10.26 -4.62
C THR A 34 5.94 -10.43 -3.46
N THR A 35 7.15 -9.87 -3.57
CA THR A 35 8.15 -9.84 -2.48
C THR A 35 7.64 -9.06 -1.26
N VAL A 36 7.07 -7.88 -1.45
CA VAL A 36 6.51 -7.09 -0.34
C VAL A 36 5.33 -7.82 0.30
N LEU A 37 4.45 -8.41 -0.51
CA LEU A 37 3.32 -9.18 -0.01
C LEU A 37 3.78 -10.43 0.77
N ALA A 38 4.83 -11.11 0.31
CA ALA A 38 5.43 -12.24 1.01
C ALA A 38 6.00 -11.81 2.37
N TRP A 39 6.73 -10.68 2.41
CA TRP A 39 7.24 -10.13 3.68
C TRP A 39 6.13 -9.75 4.65
N ILE A 40 5.04 -9.14 4.16
CA ILE A 40 3.91 -8.72 5.01
C ILE A 40 3.11 -9.92 5.52
N SER A 41 2.98 -10.99 4.72
CA SER A 41 2.19 -12.18 5.08
C SER A 41 2.95 -13.23 5.91
N ARG A 42 4.27 -13.34 5.76
CA ARG A 42 5.07 -14.41 6.39
C ARG A 42 5.95 -13.91 7.52
N GLU A 43 6.10 -14.73 8.57
CA GLU A 43 7.02 -14.44 9.66
C GLU A 43 8.27 -15.29 9.53
N GLU A 44 9.39 -14.64 9.18
CA GLU A 44 10.69 -15.30 8.99
C GLU A 44 11.83 -14.41 9.49
N ASN A 45 13.04 -14.96 9.51
CA ASN A 45 14.26 -14.26 9.86
C ASN A 45 14.74 -13.34 8.73
N TRP A 46 14.00 -12.24 8.52
CA TRP A 46 14.40 -11.18 7.61
C TRP A 46 15.54 -10.33 8.19
N SER A 47 16.25 -9.61 7.32
CA SER A 47 17.21 -8.60 7.76
C SER A 47 16.53 -7.55 8.65
N VAL A 48 17.30 -6.94 9.56
CA VAL A 48 16.79 -5.93 10.51
C VAL A 48 16.02 -4.81 9.79
N PHE A 49 16.52 -4.39 8.62
CA PHE A 49 15.88 -3.37 7.80
C PHE A 49 14.45 -3.75 7.37
N VAL A 50 14.27 -4.98 6.88
CA VAL A 50 12.97 -5.50 6.40
C VAL A 50 12.06 -5.77 7.60
N ARG A 51 12.58 -6.48 8.60
CA ARG A 51 11.82 -6.87 9.80
C ARG A 51 11.18 -5.67 10.49
N ASN A 52 11.95 -4.62 10.76
CA ASN A 52 11.44 -3.45 11.50
C ASN A 52 10.30 -2.74 10.74
N ARG A 53 10.38 -2.69 9.40
CA ARG A 53 9.35 -2.06 8.55
C ARG A 53 8.11 -2.91 8.43
N VAL A 54 8.28 -4.22 8.26
CA VAL A 54 7.18 -5.18 8.25
C VAL A 54 6.43 -5.14 9.59
N GLN A 55 7.15 -5.11 10.71
CA GLN A 55 6.53 -5.00 12.04
C GLN A 55 5.69 -3.72 12.17
N GLU A 56 6.18 -2.60 11.68
CA GLU A 56 5.42 -1.35 11.69
C GLU A 56 4.17 -1.42 10.80
N ILE A 57 4.29 -1.95 9.57
CA ILE A 57 3.15 -2.16 8.68
C ILE A 57 2.08 -3.03 9.35
N ARG A 58 2.48 -4.12 10.00
CA ARG A 58 1.58 -5.03 10.72
C ARG A 58 0.94 -4.42 11.96
N LYS A 59 1.61 -3.45 12.59
CA LYS A 59 1.06 -2.69 13.71
C LYS A 59 -0.02 -1.71 13.25
N LEU A 60 0.15 -1.11 12.07
CA LEU A 60 -0.75 -0.10 11.52
C LEU A 60 -1.88 -0.70 10.69
N THR A 61 -1.70 -1.90 10.14
CA THR A 61 -2.61 -2.50 9.16
C THR A 61 -2.71 -4.01 9.36
N SER A 62 -3.86 -4.59 9.00
CA SER A 62 -4.00 -6.05 8.96
C SER A 62 -3.26 -6.65 7.76
N PRO A 63 -2.41 -7.69 7.93
CA PRO A 63 -1.79 -8.41 6.81
C PRO A 63 -2.80 -8.91 5.77
N LEU A 64 -4.02 -9.27 6.20
CA LEU A 64 -5.08 -9.78 5.35
C LEU A 64 -5.69 -8.70 4.44
N ALA A 65 -5.48 -7.42 4.76
CA ALA A 65 -5.93 -6.31 3.92
C ALA A 65 -5.01 -6.07 2.71
N TRP A 66 -3.83 -6.71 2.67
CA TRP A 66 -2.85 -6.58 1.59
C TRP A 66 -3.08 -7.61 0.50
N ASN A 67 -3.27 -7.14 -0.72
CA ASN A 67 -3.61 -7.97 -1.86
C ASN A 67 -2.73 -7.64 -3.07
N HIS A 68 -2.57 -8.62 -3.94
CA HIS A 68 -1.89 -8.41 -5.21
C HIS A 68 -2.74 -7.57 -6.17
N VAL A 69 -2.06 -6.75 -6.96
CA VAL A 69 -2.61 -6.12 -8.17
C VAL A 69 -1.57 -6.25 -9.27
N VAL A 70 -1.99 -6.58 -10.49
CA VAL A 70 -1.05 -6.64 -11.63
C VAL A 70 -0.57 -5.22 -11.93
N GLY A 71 0.74 -5.03 -12.13
CA GLY A 71 1.35 -3.70 -12.30
C GLY A 71 0.69 -2.84 -13.39
N GLU A 72 0.26 -3.45 -14.50
CA GLU A 72 -0.42 -2.77 -15.61
C GLU A 72 -1.78 -2.17 -15.23
N ILE A 73 -2.47 -2.78 -14.27
CA ILE A 73 -3.77 -2.31 -13.76
C ILE A 73 -3.64 -1.63 -12.39
N ASN A 74 -2.41 -1.44 -11.91
CA ASN A 74 -2.15 -0.80 -10.63
C ASN A 74 -2.30 0.73 -10.80
N PRO A 75 -3.35 1.35 -10.25
CA PRO A 75 -3.56 2.79 -10.40
C PRO A 75 -2.43 3.63 -9.79
N ALA A 76 -1.65 3.07 -8.87
CA ALA A 76 -0.50 3.75 -8.25
C ALA A 76 0.77 3.72 -9.12
N TYR A 77 0.81 2.92 -10.19
CA TYR A 77 2.00 2.74 -11.03
C TYR A 77 2.42 4.02 -11.77
N LEU A 78 1.46 4.68 -12.43
CA LEU A 78 1.72 5.92 -13.17
C LEU A 78 2.07 7.11 -12.24
N PRO A 79 1.31 7.39 -11.16
CA PRO A 79 1.65 8.46 -10.22
C PRO A 79 3.02 8.27 -9.56
N SER A 80 3.39 7.04 -9.21
CA SER A 80 4.69 6.75 -8.57
C SER A 80 5.90 6.94 -9.48
N ARG A 81 5.70 6.95 -10.80
CA ARG A 81 6.75 7.22 -11.82
C ARG A 81 6.79 8.67 -12.28
N GLY A 82 5.87 9.50 -11.80
CA GLY A 82 5.64 10.84 -12.33
C GLY A 82 4.72 10.81 -13.54
N CYS A 83 3.69 11.66 -13.52
CA CYS A 83 2.78 11.85 -14.63
C CYS A 83 2.27 13.28 -14.64
N THR A 84 1.73 13.70 -15.78
CA THR A 84 1.06 15.01 -15.92
C THR A 84 -0.32 14.98 -15.25
N ALA A 85 -0.85 16.15 -14.88
CA ALA A 85 -2.20 16.28 -14.34
C ALA A 85 -3.27 15.66 -15.26
N THR A 86 -3.12 15.84 -16.59
CA THR A 86 -4.03 15.27 -17.59
C THR A 86 -4.02 13.74 -17.57
N GLN A 87 -2.82 13.12 -17.51
CA GLN A 87 -2.69 11.67 -17.38
C GLN A 87 -3.32 11.18 -16.08
N LEU A 88 -3.04 11.86 -14.96
CA LEU A 88 -3.57 11.50 -13.65
C LEU A 88 -5.10 11.49 -13.63
N ILE A 89 -5.75 12.50 -14.23
CA ILE A 89 -7.21 12.58 -14.35
C ILE A 89 -7.76 11.47 -15.25
N SER A 90 -7.11 11.23 -16.40
CA SER A 90 -7.57 10.20 -17.35
C SER A 90 -7.56 8.78 -16.78
N LEU A 91 -6.61 8.49 -15.89
CA LEU A 91 -6.45 7.19 -15.25
C LEU A 91 -7.43 6.95 -14.10
N ARG A 92 -8.05 8.02 -13.59
CA ARG A 92 -8.96 7.96 -12.43
C ARG A 92 -8.37 7.15 -11.27
N TRP A 93 -7.13 7.46 -10.90
CA TRP A 93 -6.35 6.67 -9.94
C TRP A 93 -7.05 6.45 -8.59
N TRP A 94 -8.00 7.31 -8.22
CA TRP A 94 -8.81 7.24 -7.00
C TRP A 94 -10.00 6.26 -7.08
N GLU A 95 -10.41 5.80 -8.27
CA GLU A 95 -11.52 4.84 -8.41
C GLU A 95 -11.10 3.39 -8.12
N GLY A 96 -9.80 3.10 -8.14
CA GLY A 96 -9.29 1.74 -8.03
C GLY A 96 -9.61 0.88 -9.25
N PRO A 97 -9.11 -0.38 -9.28
CA PRO A 97 -9.45 -1.32 -10.33
C PRO A 97 -10.91 -1.81 -10.21
N LYS A 98 -11.54 -2.14 -11.35
CA LYS A 98 -12.99 -2.43 -11.45
C LYS A 98 -13.47 -3.77 -10.84
N TRP A 99 -12.60 -4.56 -10.20
CA TRP A 99 -12.93 -5.92 -9.74
C TRP A 99 -13.26 -5.98 -8.24
#